data_AF-A0AA87CTF7-F1
#
_entry.id   AF-A0AA87CTF7-F1
#
_cell.length_a   1.000
_cell.length_b   1.000
_cell.length_c   1.000
_cell.angle_alpha   90.00
_cell.angle_beta   90.00
_cell.angle_gamma   90.00
#
_symmetry.space_group_name_H-M   'P 1'
#
loop_
_entity.id
_entity.type
_entity.pdbx_description
1 polymer ?
#
loop_
_entity_poly.entity_id
_entity_poly.type
_entity_poly.pdbx_seq_one_letter_code
_entity_poly.pdbx_strand_id
1 'polypeptide(L)'
;AEIALWWIRISSYTQVDQGIAFTTLRVDWEAAESAIAYEAEWRRDSGNWINSPRTSTLGFEVNGIYAGRYQVRVRAINASEISSVWANAEETQLNGKEGNPPKPLNLRATSEVWGITLNWGFDANTSDTLKTELQYSPENTADSMQLLADVPYPLKSYRMSGLKAGVRFYFRARLVDKSGNQSEWTSAVLGESSTDVDGILEVVGDKFLTNEAGKQMQEQIDFSKEAIAELELDAIDVKQKVVSIDRDVEAVNEAVMMNTQFTTEVHFSLKEEVADRKAEIFRIEQVQVTDREAAARWQEQITAKVDYNASEILNIKDAQSSYEKATAQQISQVKADVDGVKSRVTTVETATADLKQSQAKFEQSTTAEFGEMRGYITHFETSLSNVELAVSEAIMQTTAQVNQHSSELLQSKAEVKRIANATATNEKATAEA
;
A
#
# COMPACT_ATOMS: atom_id res chain seq x y z
N ALA A 1 -31.47 -49.99 -50.85
CA ALA A 1 -30.54 -50.77 -50.03
C ALA A 1 -30.52 -50.18 -48.64
N GLU A 2 -30.71 -51.01 -47.62
CA GLU A 2 -30.59 -50.58 -46.23
C GLU A 2 -29.10 -50.44 -45.91
N ILE A 3 -28.67 -49.23 -45.55
CA ILE A 3 -27.26 -48.95 -45.24
C ILE A 3 -27.01 -49.55 -43.85
N ALA A 4 -26.38 -50.73 -43.79
CA ALA A 4 -26.12 -51.45 -42.56
C ALA A 4 -24.62 -51.47 -42.24
N LEU A 5 -24.29 -51.07 -41.02
CA LEU A 5 -22.96 -51.24 -40.42
C LEU A 5 -22.99 -52.52 -39.59
N TRP A 6 -22.18 -53.49 -39.95
CA TRP A 6 -22.20 -54.83 -39.34
C TRP A 6 -21.17 -55.00 -38.22
N TRP A 7 -20.16 -54.13 -38.16
CA TRP A 7 -19.11 -54.19 -37.15
C TRP A 7 -18.61 -52.78 -36.77
N ILE A 8 -18.72 -52.46 -35.47
CA ILE A 8 -18.02 -51.35 -34.82
C ILE A 8 -17.16 -51.94 -33.70
N ARG A 9 -15.86 -51.65 -33.71
CA ARG A 9 -14.90 -52.13 -32.71
C ARG A 9 -14.43 -50.97 -31.84
N ILE A 10 -14.57 -51.14 -30.53
CA ILE A 10 -13.93 -50.29 -29.54
C ILE A 10 -12.64 -50.98 -29.10
N SER A 11 -11.55 -50.22 -29.08
CA SER A 11 -10.27 -50.65 -28.52
C SER A 11 -9.56 -49.49 -27.86
N SER A 12 -8.49 -49.76 -27.15
CA SER A 12 -7.55 -48.74 -26.73
C SER A 12 -6.14 -49.19 -26.99
N TYR A 13 -5.26 -48.21 -27.10
CA TYR A 13 -3.83 -48.44 -27.04
C TYR A 13 -3.21 -47.40 -26.12
N THR A 14 -2.12 -47.79 -25.47
CA THR A 14 -1.34 -46.90 -24.62
C THR A 14 -0.04 -46.59 -25.32
N GLN A 15 0.24 -45.30 -25.53
CA GLN A 15 1.54 -44.84 -25.99
C GLN A 15 2.30 -44.23 -24.81
N VAL A 16 3.60 -44.53 -24.75
CA VAL A 16 4.50 -43.89 -23.80
C VAL A 16 5.25 -42.79 -24.55
N ASP A 17 4.86 -41.54 -24.31
CA ASP A 17 5.59 -40.38 -24.83
C ASP A 17 6.39 -39.75 -23.69
N GLN A 18 7.71 -39.63 -23.87
CA GLN A 18 8.63 -39.08 -22.86
C GLN A 18 8.49 -39.66 -21.44
N GLY A 19 8.24 -40.97 -21.33
CA GLY A 19 8.07 -41.66 -20.04
C GLY A 19 6.66 -41.60 -19.46
N ILE A 20 5.69 -41.11 -20.23
CA ILE A 20 4.30 -40.87 -19.81
C ILE A 20 3.35 -41.75 -20.62
N ALA A 21 2.60 -42.62 -19.94
CA ALA A 21 1.58 -43.46 -20.57
C ALA A 21 0.27 -42.68 -20.81
N PHE A 22 -0.12 -42.48 -22.07
CA PHE A 22 -1.43 -41.97 -22.46
C PHE A 22 -2.25 -43.09 -23.09
N THR A 23 -3.46 -43.34 -22.58
CA THR A 23 -4.42 -44.24 -23.22
C THR A 23 -5.30 -43.45 -24.18
N THR A 24 -5.33 -43.91 -25.43
CA THR A 24 -6.19 -43.40 -26.48
C THR A 24 -7.29 -44.41 -26.78
N LEU A 25 -8.54 -43.96 -26.76
CA LEU A 25 -9.68 -44.70 -27.31
C LEU A 25 -9.54 -44.72 -28.82
N ARG A 26 -9.63 -45.90 -29.41
CA ARG A 26 -9.68 -46.10 -30.85
C ARG A 26 -10.95 -46.83 -31.22
N VAL A 27 -11.70 -46.22 -32.13
CA VAL A 27 -12.92 -46.80 -32.70
C VAL A 27 -12.69 -47.03 -34.17
N ASP A 28 -12.95 -48.25 -34.64
CA ASP A 28 -12.90 -48.61 -36.05
C ASP A 28 -14.25 -49.23 -36.46
N TRP A 29 -14.68 -49.04 -37.71
CA TRP A 29 -15.86 -49.69 -38.28
C TRP A 29 -15.65 -50.05 -39.74
N GLU A 30 -16.51 -50.92 -40.29
CA GLU A 30 -16.44 -51.29 -41.71
C GLU A 30 -17.13 -50.25 -42.60
N ALA A 31 -16.70 -50.17 -43.86
CA ALA A 31 -17.36 -49.31 -44.84
C ALA A 31 -18.79 -49.81 -45.11
N ALA A 32 -19.77 -48.94 -44.93
CA ALA A 32 -21.14 -49.24 -45.30
C ALA A 32 -21.37 -48.95 -46.79
N GLU A 33 -22.16 -49.80 -47.45
CA GLU A 33 -22.45 -49.66 -48.88
C GLU A 33 -23.10 -48.29 -49.18
N SER A 34 -22.60 -47.61 -50.22
CA SER A 34 -23.05 -46.27 -50.65
C SER A 34 -22.84 -45.13 -49.63
N ALA A 35 -22.11 -45.36 -48.54
CA ALA A 35 -21.78 -44.32 -47.57
C ALA A 35 -20.61 -43.43 -48.06
N ILE A 36 -20.75 -42.11 -47.92
CA ILE A 36 -19.70 -41.13 -48.19
C ILE A 36 -19.16 -40.47 -46.92
N ALA A 37 -19.89 -40.58 -45.80
CA ALA A 37 -19.51 -40.03 -44.50
C ALA A 37 -20.15 -40.82 -43.35
N TYR A 38 -19.62 -40.61 -42.15
CA TYR A 38 -20.07 -41.20 -40.91
C TYR A 38 -20.21 -40.13 -39.84
N GLU A 39 -21.24 -40.27 -39.01
CA GLU A 39 -21.37 -39.55 -37.75
C GLU A 39 -21.25 -40.58 -36.63
N ALA A 40 -20.46 -40.23 -35.62
CA ALA A 40 -20.21 -41.10 -34.49
C ALA A 40 -20.36 -40.33 -33.19
N GLU A 41 -20.90 -41.01 -32.19
CA GLU A 41 -20.96 -40.51 -30.82
C GLU A 41 -20.39 -41.55 -29.88
N TRP A 42 -19.75 -41.09 -28.82
CA TRP A 42 -19.22 -41.95 -27.77
C TRP A 42 -19.65 -41.44 -26.40
N ARG A 43 -19.72 -42.35 -25.43
CA ARG A 43 -19.88 -42.00 -24.02
C ARG A 43 -19.04 -42.91 -23.16
N ARG A 44 -18.64 -42.39 -22.01
CA ARG A 44 -18.07 -43.16 -20.91
C ARG A 44 -19.15 -43.34 -19.84
N ASP A 45 -19.32 -44.58 -19.41
CA ASP A 45 -20.32 -45.02 -18.45
C ASP A 45 -21.73 -44.55 -18.86
N SER A 46 -22.61 -44.29 -17.90
CA SER A 46 -23.95 -43.74 -18.15
C SER A 46 -23.95 -42.23 -18.41
N GLY A 47 -22.84 -41.68 -18.90
CA GLY A 47 -22.69 -40.26 -19.22
C GLY A 47 -23.45 -39.82 -20.47
N ASN A 48 -23.39 -38.52 -20.75
CA ASN A 48 -23.95 -37.93 -21.97
C ASN A 48 -23.18 -38.40 -23.21
N TRP A 49 -23.89 -38.51 -24.34
CA TRP A 49 -23.28 -38.79 -25.64
C TRP A 49 -22.48 -37.57 -26.12
N ILE A 50 -21.23 -37.81 -26.49
CA ILE A 50 -20.28 -36.82 -27.01
C ILE A 50 -20.12 -37.06 -28.51
N ASN A 51 -20.36 -36.01 -29.31
CA ASN A 51 -20.21 -36.07 -30.76
C ASN A 51 -18.74 -36.10 -31.17
N SER A 52 -18.41 -37.03 -32.06
CA SER A 52 -17.18 -37.00 -32.86
C SER A 52 -17.44 -36.18 -34.14
N PRO A 53 -16.45 -35.43 -34.65
CA PRO A 53 -16.59 -34.74 -35.93
C PRO A 53 -17.03 -35.71 -37.04
N ARG A 54 -17.96 -35.27 -37.90
CA ARG A 54 -18.34 -36.02 -39.09
C ARG A 54 -17.09 -36.31 -39.92
N THR A 55 -16.92 -37.56 -40.34
CA THR A 55 -15.71 -38.02 -41.02
C THR A 55 -16.03 -38.98 -42.16
N SER A 56 -15.19 -39.01 -43.20
CA SER A 56 -15.19 -40.08 -44.22
C SER A 56 -14.26 -41.24 -43.84
N THR A 57 -13.48 -41.10 -42.77
CA THR A 57 -12.64 -42.17 -42.23
C THR A 57 -13.49 -43.26 -41.58
N LEU A 58 -12.94 -44.48 -41.52
CA LEU A 58 -13.58 -45.65 -40.94
C LEU A 58 -13.26 -45.82 -39.45
N GLY A 59 -13.15 -44.70 -38.74
CA GLY A 59 -12.72 -44.67 -37.36
C GLY A 59 -12.41 -43.27 -36.86
N PHE A 60 -12.30 -43.14 -35.54
CA PHE A 60 -11.78 -41.95 -34.85
C PHE A 60 -11.01 -42.34 -33.59
N GLU A 61 -10.22 -41.40 -33.08
CA GLU A 61 -9.44 -41.57 -31.86
C GLU A 61 -9.76 -40.44 -30.86
N VAL A 62 -9.79 -40.78 -29.57
CA VAL A 62 -9.93 -39.82 -28.45
C VAL A 62 -8.76 -40.02 -27.50
N ASN A 63 -7.92 -39.01 -27.40
CA ASN A 63 -6.72 -39.05 -26.55
C ASN A 63 -7.07 -38.81 -25.07
N GLY A 64 -6.34 -39.46 -24.17
CA GLY A 64 -6.40 -39.19 -22.73
C GLY A 64 -7.72 -39.66 -22.09
N ILE A 65 -8.21 -40.83 -22.49
CA ILE A 65 -9.42 -41.40 -21.88
C ILE A 65 -9.16 -41.84 -20.44
N TYR A 66 -10.18 -41.76 -19.58
CA TYR A 66 -10.16 -42.37 -18.25
C TYR A 66 -10.62 -43.83 -18.34
N ALA A 67 -10.32 -44.62 -17.30
CA ALA A 67 -10.91 -45.94 -17.20
C ALA A 67 -12.45 -45.85 -17.08
N GLY A 68 -13.15 -46.79 -17.71
CA GLY A 68 -14.61 -46.82 -17.69
C GLY A 68 -15.19 -47.74 -18.76
N ARG A 69 -16.52 -47.83 -18.79
CA ARG A 69 -17.24 -48.58 -19.83
C ARG A 69 -17.56 -47.66 -20.99
N TYR A 70 -17.02 -47.96 -22.15
CA TYR A 70 -17.19 -47.14 -23.34
C TYR A 70 -18.26 -47.72 -24.24
N GLN A 71 -19.16 -46.84 -24.69
CA GLN A 71 -20.13 -47.14 -25.73
C GLN A 71 -19.95 -46.17 -26.88
N VAL A 72 -20.09 -46.70 -28.08
CA VAL A 72 -19.99 -45.94 -29.32
C VAL A 72 -21.15 -46.31 -30.21
N ARG A 73 -21.74 -45.31 -30.85
CA ARG A 73 -22.70 -45.52 -31.92
C ARG A 73 -22.25 -44.79 -33.17
N VAL A 74 -22.44 -45.42 -34.31
CA VAL A 74 -22.05 -44.89 -35.63
C VAL A 74 -23.24 -45.01 -36.57
N ARG A 75 -23.45 -43.98 -37.38
CA ARG A 75 -24.40 -44.03 -38.50
C ARG A 75 -23.70 -43.59 -39.78
N ALA A 76 -24.01 -44.29 -40.86
CA ALA A 76 -23.50 -44.02 -42.19
C ALA A 76 -24.40 -43.03 -42.92
N ILE A 77 -23.82 -42.20 -43.78
CA ILE A 77 -24.50 -41.15 -44.55
C ILE A 77 -24.14 -41.30 -46.02
N ASN A 78 -25.13 -41.44 -46.89
CA ASN A 78 -24.91 -41.55 -48.33
C ASN A 78 -24.81 -40.19 -49.04
N ALA A 79 -24.54 -40.21 -50.35
CA ALA A 79 -24.41 -39.01 -51.17
C ALA A 79 -25.67 -38.12 -51.23
N SER A 80 -26.84 -38.66 -50.87
CA SER A 80 -28.10 -37.92 -50.74
C SER A 80 -28.37 -37.44 -49.32
N GLU A 81 -27.35 -37.45 -48.45
CA GLU A 81 -27.42 -37.04 -47.05
C GLU A 81 -28.37 -37.88 -46.19
N ILE A 82 -28.75 -39.08 -46.63
CA ILE A 82 -29.61 -39.98 -45.87
C ILE A 82 -28.77 -40.76 -44.87
N SER A 83 -29.12 -40.63 -43.58
CA SER A 83 -28.49 -41.40 -42.50
C SER A 83 -29.10 -42.80 -42.36
N SER A 84 -28.26 -43.78 -42.04
CA SER A 84 -28.71 -45.08 -41.51
C SER A 84 -29.30 -44.93 -40.11
N VAL A 85 -29.93 -46.00 -39.61
CA VAL A 85 -30.11 -46.15 -38.17
C VAL A 85 -28.73 -46.20 -37.48
N TRP A 86 -28.71 -45.84 -36.19
CA TRP A 86 -27.49 -45.98 -35.40
C TRP A 86 -27.15 -47.45 -35.20
N ALA A 87 -25.97 -47.86 -35.66
CA ALA A 87 -25.35 -49.09 -35.22
C ALA A 87 -24.60 -48.82 -33.92
N ASN A 88 -24.72 -49.74 -32.95
CA ASN A 88 -24.06 -49.60 -31.65
C ASN A 88 -22.95 -50.64 -31.56
N ALA A 89 -21.79 -50.22 -31.05
CA ALA A 89 -20.74 -51.14 -30.63
C ALA A 89 -21.15 -51.85 -29.34
N GLU A 90 -20.56 -53.03 -29.10
CA GLU A 90 -20.62 -53.66 -27.79
C GLU A 90 -19.95 -52.77 -26.74
N GLU A 91 -20.58 -52.63 -25.56
CA GLU A 91 -20.00 -51.88 -24.45
C GLU A 91 -18.68 -52.50 -24.04
N THR A 92 -17.60 -51.72 -24.09
CA THR A 92 -16.25 -52.23 -23.88
C THR A 92 -15.63 -51.54 -22.68
N GLN A 93 -15.18 -52.31 -21.69
CA GLN A 93 -14.37 -51.79 -20.59
C GLN A 93 -12.98 -51.44 -21.11
N LEU A 94 -12.59 -50.17 -20.98
CA LEU A 94 -11.25 -49.71 -21.31
C LEU A 94 -10.50 -49.30 -20.05
N ASN A 95 -9.21 -49.67 -20.00
CA ASN A 95 -8.29 -49.17 -18.99
C ASN A 95 -7.76 -47.82 -19.49
N GLY A 96 -8.03 -46.73 -18.77
CA GLY A 96 -7.55 -45.39 -19.08
C GLY A 96 -6.85 -44.76 -17.89
N LYS A 97 -6.76 -43.43 -17.86
CA LYS A 97 -6.28 -42.70 -16.67
C LYS A 97 -7.19 -43.04 -15.49
N GLU A 98 -6.58 -43.50 -14.39
CA GLU A 98 -7.25 -43.80 -13.14
C GLU A 98 -6.71 -42.90 -12.03
N GLY A 99 -7.59 -42.51 -11.11
CA GLY A 99 -7.23 -41.75 -9.91
C GLY A 99 -7.23 -40.23 -10.09
N ASN A 100 -6.93 -39.56 -8.98
CA ASN A 100 -6.85 -38.12 -8.88
C ASN A 100 -5.66 -37.57 -9.70
N PRO A 101 -5.72 -36.32 -10.20
CA PRO A 101 -4.55 -35.70 -10.82
C PRO A 101 -3.37 -35.66 -9.83
N PRO A 102 -2.11 -35.65 -10.30
CA PRO A 102 -0.95 -35.46 -9.43
C PRO A 102 -0.99 -34.05 -8.81
N LYS A 103 -0.33 -33.87 -7.66
CA LYS A 103 -0.19 -32.55 -7.04
C LYS A 103 0.72 -31.62 -7.85
N PRO A 104 0.57 -30.29 -7.75
CA PRO A 104 1.47 -29.34 -8.39
C PRO A 104 2.94 -29.58 -8.02
N LEU A 105 3.83 -29.39 -8.99
CA LEU A 105 5.28 -29.55 -8.77
C LEU A 105 5.91 -28.26 -8.26
N ASN A 106 6.85 -28.40 -7.33
CA ASN A 106 7.74 -27.32 -6.88
C ASN A 106 7.02 -25.99 -6.59
N LEU A 107 5.94 -26.05 -5.80
CA LEU A 107 5.30 -24.84 -5.29
C LEU A 107 6.36 -24.05 -4.51
N ARG A 108 6.54 -22.78 -4.87
CA ARG A 108 7.50 -21.87 -4.23
C ARG A 108 6.88 -20.48 -4.07
N ALA A 109 7.26 -19.81 -3.00
CA ALA A 109 6.91 -18.41 -2.74
C ALA A 109 8.14 -17.53 -2.89
N THR A 110 8.01 -16.45 -3.66
CA THR A 110 9.05 -15.45 -3.90
C THR A 110 8.66 -14.16 -3.21
N SER A 111 9.59 -13.58 -2.44
CA SER A 111 9.39 -12.32 -1.72
C SER A 111 9.41 -11.14 -2.70
N GLU A 112 8.43 -10.24 -2.58
CA GLU A 112 8.38 -9.00 -3.36
C GLU A 112 8.00 -7.80 -2.48
N VAL A 113 8.36 -6.59 -2.93
CA VAL A 113 7.88 -5.35 -2.30
C VAL A 113 6.35 -5.30 -2.42
N TRP A 114 5.70 -5.22 -1.27
CA TRP A 114 4.23 -5.24 -1.12
C TRP A 114 3.52 -6.46 -1.71
N GLY A 115 4.21 -7.60 -1.82
CA GLY A 115 3.59 -8.82 -2.35
C GLY A 115 4.39 -10.09 -2.16
N ILE A 116 3.77 -11.20 -2.55
CA ILE A 116 4.37 -12.52 -2.61
C ILE A 116 3.92 -13.17 -3.93
N THR A 117 4.87 -13.66 -4.71
CA THR A 117 4.57 -14.40 -5.96
C THR A 117 4.74 -15.90 -5.74
N LEU A 118 3.68 -16.65 -6.03
CA LEU A 118 3.67 -18.10 -6.02
C LEU A 118 3.94 -18.62 -7.42
N ASN A 119 4.82 -19.60 -7.55
CA ASN A 119 5.08 -20.33 -8.79
C ASN A 119 5.01 -21.82 -8.54
N TRP A 120 4.54 -22.57 -9.53
CA TRP A 120 4.54 -24.02 -9.52
C TRP A 120 4.78 -24.57 -10.93
N GLY A 121 4.84 -25.88 -11.04
CA GLY A 121 4.92 -26.63 -12.28
C GLY A 121 3.81 -27.66 -12.37
N PHE A 122 3.67 -28.22 -13.56
CA PHE A 122 2.80 -29.35 -13.84
C PHE A 122 3.67 -30.55 -14.17
N ASP A 123 3.27 -31.71 -13.68
CA ASP A 123 3.91 -32.97 -14.03
C ASP A 123 3.40 -33.45 -15.40
N ALA A 124 4.00 -34.54 -15.88
CA ALA A 124 3.39 -35.44 -16.83
C ALA A 124 1.91 -35.73 -16.52
N ASN A 125 1.09 -36.03 -17.53
CA ASN A 125 -0.30 -36.45 -17.37
C ASN A 125 -1.26 -35.42 -16.71
N THR A 126 -0.98 -34.12 -16.76
CA THR A 126 -1.88 -33.09 -16.20
C THR A 126 -2.62 -32.28 -17.28
N SER A 127 -2.61 -32.68 -18.55
CA SER A 127 -3.25 -31.92 -19.65
C SER A 127 -4.77 -31.81 -19.53
N ASP A 128 -5.37 -32.66 -18.71
CA ASP A 128 -6.77 -32.67 -18.30
C ASP A 128 -7.07 -31.74 -17.11
N THR A 129 -6.06 -31.07 -16.56
CA THR A 129 -6.23 -30.09 -15.46
C THR A 129 -7.12 -28.94 -15.92
N LEU A 130 -8.11 -28.61 -15.10
CA LEU A 130 -8.94 -27.42 -15.24
C LEU A 130 -8.24 -26.21 -14.62
N LYS A 131 -7.77 -26.36 -13.37
CA LYS A 131 -7.20 -25.27 -12.58
C LYS A 131 -6.26 -25.77 -11.49
N THR A 132 -5.43 -24.86 -10.98
CA THR A 132 -4.72 -25.00 -9.71
C THR A 132 -5.49 -24.21 -8.64
N GLU A 133 -5.93 -24.89 -7.59
CA GLU A 133 -6.51 -24.26 -6.40
C GLU A 133 -5.38 -23.91 -5.43
N LEU A 134 -5.32 -22.64 -5.02
CA LEU A 134 -4.35 -22.10 -4.08
C LEU A 134 -5.04 -21.77 -2.75
N GLN A 135 -4.42 -22.16 -1.65
CA GLN A 135 -4.84 -21.78 -0.31
C GLN A 135 -3.70 -21.13 0.46
N TYR A 136 -4.05 -20.28 1.42
CA TYR A 136 -3.11 -19.58 2.27
C TYR A 136 -3.59 -19.51 3.72
N SER A 137 -2.66 -19.29 4.65
CA SER A 137 -2.96 -19.05 6.06
C SER A 137 -1.80 -18.35 6.77
N PRO A 138 -2.06 -17.52 7.80
CA PRO A 138 -1.00 -17.06 8.69
C PRO A 138 -0.41 -18.19 9.55
N GLU A 139 -1.11 -19.32 9.68
CA GLU A 139 -0.71 -20.48 10.48
C GLU A 139 -0.48 -21.71 9.61
N ASN A 140 0.48 -22.56 9.97
CA ASN A 140 0.77 -23.80 9.22
C ASN A 140 -0.07 -24.99 9.73
N THR A 141 -1.40 -24.83 9.74
CA THR A 141 -2.32 -25.92 10.11
C THR A 141 -3.31 -26.18 8.99
N ALA A 142 -3.80 -27.42 8.87
CA ALA A 142 -4.68 -27.80 7.77
C ALA A 142 -6.05 -27.07 7.83
N ASP A 143 -6.54 -26.80 9.03
CA ASP A 143 -7.85 -26.19 9.31
C ASP A 143 -7.84 -24.66 9.17
N SER A 144 -6.67 -24.02 9.28
CA SER A 144 -6.52 -22.57 9.15
C SER A 144 -6.40 -22.09 7.70
N MET A 145 -6.33 -23.02 6.74
CA MET A 145 -6.11 -22.74 5.32
C MET A 145 -7.40 -22.24 4.66
N GLN A 146 -7.30 -21.07 4.01
CA GLN A 146 -8.40 -20.42 3.30
C GLN A 146 -8.12 -20.36 1.81
N LEU A 147 -9.17 -20.36 0.99
CA LEU A 147 -9.06 -20.19 -0.46
C LEU A 147 -8.40 -18.83 -0.77
N LEU A 148 -7.30 -18.86 -1.52
CA LEU A 148 -6.64 -17.68 -2.07
C LEU A 148 -7.16 -17.40 -3.49
N ALA A 149 -7.04 -18.40 -4.37
CA ALA A 149 -7.37 -18.24 -5.78
C ALA A 149 -7.53 -19.58 -6.49
N ASP A 150 -8.32 -19.55 -7.56
CA ASP A 150 -8.40 -20.60 -8.57
C ASP A 150 -7.72 -20.12 -9.84
N VAL A 151 -6.59 -20.73 -10.21
CA VAL A 151 -5.76 -20.30 -11.34
C VAL A 151 -5.94 -21.28 -12.51
N PRO A 152 -6.48 -20.84 -13.66
CA PRO A 152 -6.81 -21.74 -14.76
C PRO A 152 -5.54 -22.34 -15.40
N TYR A 153 -5.59 -23.62 -15.77
CA TYR A 153 -4.51 -24.25 -16.53
C TYR A 153 -4.38 -23.58 -17.92
N PRO A 154 -3.16 -23.36 -18.47
CA PRO A 154 -1.84 -23.76 -17.97
C PRO A 154 -1.10 -22.67 -17.18
N LEU A 155 -1.79 -21.68 -16.61
CA LEU A 155 -1.13 -20.68 -15.77
C LEU A 155 -0.52 -21.37 -14.53
N LYS A 156 0.71 -20.96 -14.22
CA LYS A 156 1.56 -21.58 -13.19
C LYS A 156 2.18 -20.58 -12.22
N SER A 157 1.56 -19.41 -12.15
CA SER A 157 2.01 -18.28 -11.33
C SER A 157 0.82 -17.51 -10.80
N TYR A 158 0.91 -17.01 -9.57
CA TYR A 158 -0.07 -16.11 -8.96
C TYR A 158 0.65 -15.11 -8.06
N ARG A 159 0.30 -13.82 -8.14
CA ARG A 159 0.88 -12.78 -7.30
C ARG A 159 -0.16 -12.25 -6.31
N MET A 160 0.11 -12.42 -5.02
CA MET A 160 -0.63 -11.77 -3.94
C MET A 160 -0.02 -10.38 -3.71
N SER A 161 -0.79 -9.32 -3.94
CA SER A 161 -0.34 -7.92 -3.83
C SER A 161 -0.99 -7.20 -2.65
N GLY A 162 -0.50 -6.00 -2.33
CA GLY A 162 -1.09 -5.15 -1.28
C GLY A 162 -0.66 -5.52 0.14
N LEU A 163 0.44 -6.24 0.29
CA LEU A 163 0.95 -6.66 1.59
C LEU A 163 1.80 -5.55 2.24
N LYS A 164 1.76 -5.45 3.57
CA LYS A 164 2.77 -4.69 4.34
C LYS A 164 4.12 -5.40 4.26
N ALA A 165 5.21 -4.72 4.58
CA ALA A 165 6.54 -5.34 4.66
C ALA A 165 6.60 -6.42 5.76
N GLY A 166 7.25 -7.56 5.47
CA GLY A 166 7.48 -8.65 6.44
C GLY A 166 6.25 -9.50 6.80
N VAL A 167 5.16 -9.40 6.05
CA VAL A 167 3.97 -10.22 6.26
C VAL A 167 4.23 -11.64 5.79
N ARG A 168 3.93 -12.63 6.65
CA ARG A 168 4.17 -14.06 6.41
C ARG A 168 2.88 -14.84 6.22
N PHE A 169 2.88 -15.73 5.23
CA PHE A 169 1.81 -16.69 5.00
C PHE A 169 2.38 -18.05 4.60
N TYR A 170 1.69 -19.11 5.01
CA TYR A 170 1.87 -20.46 4.50
C TYR A 170 0.93 -20.69 3.33
N PHE A 171 1.43 -21.28 2.25
CA PHE A 171 0.68 -21.53 1.03
C PHE A 171 0.69 -23.01 0.67
N ARG A 172 -0.44 -23.54 0.19
CA ARG A 172 -0.53 -24.87 -0.41
C ARG A 172 -1.33 -24.83 -1.71
N ALA A 173 -1.10 -25.81 -2.57
CA ALA A 173 -1.75 -25.90 -3.87
C ALA A 173 -2.24 -27.32 -4.14
N ARG A 174 -3.27 -27.46 -4.98
CA ARG A 174 -3.69 -28.75 -5.56
C ARG A 174 -4.22 -28.54 -6.98
N LEU A 175 -4.22 -29.60 -7.78
CA LEU A 175 -4.83 -29.59 -9.12
C LEU A 175 -6.28 -30.07 -9.04
N VAL A 176 -7.13 -29.46 -9.85
CA VAL A 176 -8.50 -29.92 -10.11
C VAL A 176 -8.60 -30.22 -11.60
N ASP A 177 -9.02 -31.42 -11.96
CA ASP A 177 -9.22 -31.81 -13.36
C ASP A 177 -10.59 -31.38 -13.92
N LYS A 178 -10.76 -31.51 -15.23
CA LYS A 178 -12.02 -31.16 -15.92
C LYS A 178 -13.21 -32.04 -15.54
N SER A 179 -12.98 -33.16 -14.87
CA SER A 179 -14.01 -34.06 -14.33
C SER A 179 -14.35 -33.75 -12.87
N GLY A 180 -13.64 -32.81 -12.23
CA GLY A 180 -13.82 -32.40 -10.85
C GLY A 180 -12.99 -33.21 -9.83
N ASN A 181 -12.11 -34.12 -10.26
CA ASN A 181 -11.22 -34.82 -9.33
C ASN A 181 -10.12 -33.90 -8.82
N GLN A 182 -9.70 -34.10 -7.58
CA GLN A 182 -8.78 -33.21 -6.87
C GLN A 182 -7.52 -33.96 -6.46
N SER A 183 -6.35 -33.41 -6.73
CA SER A 183 -5.09 -33.96 -6.23
C SER A 183 -5.00 -33.85 -4.70
N GLU A 184 -4.06 -34.59 -4.11
CA GLU A 184 -3.53 -34.27 -2.80
C GLU A 184 -2.97 -32.84 -2.76
N TRP A 185 -2.93 -32.24 -1.57
CA TRP A 185 -2.29 -30.95 -1.35
C TRP A 185 -0.76 -31.06 -1.47
N THR A 186 -0.11 -30.00 -1.95
CA THR A 186 1.33 -29.84 -1.74
C THR A 186 1.66 -29.69 -0.25
N SER A 187 2.92 -29.93 0.10
CA SER A 187 3.45 -29.40 1.37
C SER A 187 3.29 -27.89 1.39
N ALA A 188 3.01 -27.34 2.57
CA ALA A 188 2.91 -25.90 2.74
C ALA A 188 4.27 -25.24 2.55
N VAL A 189 4.30 -24.10 1.86
CA VAL A 189 5.51 -23.27 1.71
C VAL A 189 5.30 -21.93 2.36
N LEU A 190 6.32 -21.44 3.07
CA LEU A 190 6.30 -20.12 3.68
C LEU A 190 6.69 -19.06 2.64
N GLY A 191 5.87 -18.03 2.52
CA GLY A 191 6.20 -16.79 1.80
C GLY A 191 6.20 -15.60 2.75
N GLU A 192 7.08 -14.63 2.48
CA GLU A 192 7.21 -13.38 3.23
C GLU A 192 7.31 -12.22 2.25
N SER A 193 6.52 -11.16 2.45
CA SER A 193 6.68 -9.92 1.66
C SER A 193 7.97 -9.20 2.06
N SER A 194 8.61 -8.54 1.09
CA SER A 194 9.93 -7.95 1.29
C SER A 194 9.95 -6.95 2.45
N THR A 195 10.98 -7.05 3.29
CA THR A 195 11.36 -6.03 4.27
C THR A 195 12.43 -5.09 3.75
N ASP A 196 13.03 -5.42 2.59
CA ASP A 196 13.96 -4.55 1.89
C ASP A 196 13.19 -3.35 1.33
N VAL A 197 13.31 -2.24 2.06
CA VAL A 197 12.73 -0.93 1.75
C VAL A 197 13.80 0.06 1.27
N ASP A 198 15.04 -0.37 1.06
CA ASP A 198 16.16 0.54 0.75
C ASP A 198 15.87 1.32 -0.54
N GLY A 199 15.30 0.66 -1.56
CA GLY A 199 14.85 1.32 -2.79
C GLY A 199 13.60 2.20 -2.66
N ILE A 200 12.80 2.04 -1.60
CA ILE A 200 11.65 2.91 -1.30
C ILE A 200 12.08 4.14 -0.49
N LEU A 201 13.00 3.97 0.47
CA LEU A 201 13.47 5.04 1.35
C LEU A 201 14.21 6.13 0.58
N GLU A 202 14.99 5.78 -0.45
CA GLU A 202 15.67 6.76 -1.30
C GLU A 202 14.67 7.63 -2.08
N VAL A 203 13.70 6.99 -2.74
CA VAL A 203 12.66 7.69 -3.53
C VAL A 203 11.72 8.51 -2.63
N VAL A 204 11.36 8.00 -1.45
CA VAL A 204 10.50 8.73 -0.50
C VAL A 204 11.27 9.86 0.17
N GLY A 205 12.54 9.65 0.54
CA GLY A 205 13.40 10.67 1.14
C GLY A 205 13.63 11.85 0.21
N ASP A 206 14.03 11.59 -1.03
CA ASP A 206 14.22 12.64 -2.05
C ASP A 206 12.92 13.38 -2.34
N LYS A 207 11.81 12.65 -2.49
CA LYS A 207 10.50 13.26 -2.74
C LYS A 207 9.96 14.03 -1.53
N PHE A 208 10.33 13.64 -0.32
CA PHE A 208 9.99 14.36 0.90
C PHE A 208 10.78 15.66 1.00
N LEU A 209 12.10 15.61 0.86
CA LEU A 209 12.97 16.79 0.94
C LEU A 209 12.73 17.80 -0.20
N THR A 210 12.31 17.33 -1.38
CA THR A 210 12.03 18.21 -2.53
C THR A 210 10.62 18.78 -2.57
N ASN A 211 9.68 18.25 -1.79
CA ASN A 211 8.33 18.81 -1.71
C ASN A 211 8.30 20.07 -0.82
N GLU A 212 7.20 20.80 -0.89
CA GLU A 212 7.03 22.08 -0.21
C GLU A 212 7.24 21.99 1.32
N ALA A 213 6.75 20.91 1.94
CA ALA A 213 6.90 20.70 3.38
C ALA A 213 8.37 20.43 3.77
N GLY A 214 9.07 19.62 2.98
CA GLY A 214 10.50 19.36 3.18
C GLY A 214 11.35 20.62 3.01
N LYS A 215 11.05 21.44 2.01
CA LYS A 215 11.71 22.73 1.80
C LYS A 215 11.49 23.70 2.96
N GLN A 216 10.25 23.85 3.43
CA GLN A 216 9.95 24.72 4.58
C GLN A 216 10.64 24.26 5.86
N MET A 217 10.73 22.95 6.09
CA MET A 217 11.47 22.40 7.22
C MET A 217 12.97 22.70 7.11
N GLN A 218 13.54 22.56 5.91
CA GLN A 218 14.94 22.90 5.66
C GLN A 218 15.21 24.40 5.89
N GLU A 219 14.34 25.28 5.41
CA GLU A 219 14.43 26.73 5.65
C GLU A 219 14.36 27.08 7.14
N GLN A 220 13.47 26.43 7.91
CA GLN A 220 13.41 26.62 9.36
C GLN A 220 14.67 26.15 10.09
N ILE A 221 15.27 25.05 9.64
CA ILE A 221 16.54 24.54 10.18
C ILE A 221 17.65 25.55 9.91
N ASP A 222 17.73 26.09 8.69
CA ASP A 222 18.76 27.04 8.32
C ASP A 222 18.59 28.38 9.05
N PHE A 223 17.36 28.89 9.18
CA PHE A 223 17.05 30.05 10.02
C PHE A 223 17.45 29.82 11.50
N SER A 224 17.18 28.64 12.04
CA SER A 224 17.55 28.30 13.42
C SER A 224 19.06 28.26 13.61
N LYS A 225 19.82 27.78 12.62
CA LYS A 225 21.30 27.83 12.67
C LYS A 225 21.83 29.26 12.69
N GLU A 226 21.26 30.15 11.87
CA GLU A 226 21.65 31.55 11.84
C GLU A 226 21.34 32.24 13.19
N ALA A 227 20.16 32.01 13.75
CA ALA A 227 19.79 32.54 15.06
C ALA A 227 20.69 32.02 16.19
N ILE A 228 21.10 30.75 16.15
CA ILE A 228 22.05 30.18 17.13
C ILE A 228 23.43 30.85 17.00
N ALA A 229 23.90 31.12 15.78
CA ALA A 229 25.19 31.78 15.56
C ALA A 229 25.17 33.23 16.10
N GLU A 230 24.05 33.95 15.96
CA GLU A 230 23.89 35.29 16.52
C GLU A 230 23.90 35.27 18.06
N LEU A 231 23.20 34.31 18.67
CA LEU A 231 23.22 34.13 20.13
C LEU A 231 24.62 33.78 20.68
N GLU A 232 25.44 33.05 19.92
CA GLU A 232 26.84 32.79 20.30
C GLU A 232 27.68 34.08 20.31
N LEU A 233 27.47 34.99 19.36
CA LEU A 233 28.15 36.29 19.32
C LEU A 233 27.71 37.18 20.49
N ASP A 234 26.42 37.23 20.78
CA ASP A 234 25.89 37.97 21.93
C ASP A 234 26.43 37.43 23.26
N ALA A 235 26.54 36.11 23.39
CA ALA A 235 27.14 35.49 24.56
C ALA A 235 28.63 35.88 24.74
N ILE A 236 29.36 36.12 23.65
CA ILE A 236 30.76 36.61 23.70
C ILE A 236 30.79 38.08 24.15
N ASP A 237 29.90 38.94 23.64
CA ASP A 237 29.82 40.36 24.05
C ASP A 237 29.48 40.49 25.54
N VAL A 238 28.52 39.71 26.04
CA VAL A 238 28.17 39.68 27.47
C VAL A 238 29.37 39.24 28.31
N LYS A 239 30.11 38.20 27.89
CA LYS A 239 31.33 37.77 28.59
C LYS A 239 32.38 38.88 28.64
N GLN A 240 32.56 39.64 27.56
CA GLN A 240 33.49 40.78 27.55
C GLN A 240 33.06 41.90 28.50
N LYS A 241 31.77 42.22 28.53
CA LYS A 241 31.21 43.21 29.47
C LYS A 241 31.38 42.80 30.93
N VAL A 242 31.18 41.52 31.26
CA VAL A 242 31.44 41.00 32.61
C VAL A 242 32.90 41.19 33.00
N VAL A 243 33.85 40.89 32.10
CA VAL A 243 35.29 41.10 32.36
C VAL A 243 35.62 42.58 32.59
N SER A 244 34.98 43.51 31.87
CA SER A 244 35.17 44.94 32.15
C SER A 244 34.61 45.35 33.51
N ILE A 245 33.44 44.85 33.89
CA ILE A 245 32.82 45.15 35.19
C ILE A 245 33.71 44.63 36.33
N ASP A 246 34.28 43.43 36.22
CA ASP A 246 35.17 42.88 37.24
C ASP A 246 36.38 43.79 37.50
N ARG A 247 36.97 44.37 36.43
CA ARG A 247 38.07 45.35 36.56
C ARG A 247 37.64 46.64 37.24
N ASP A 248 36.47 47.16 36.88
CA ASP A 248 35.93 48.38 37.48
C ASP A 248 35.65 48.17 38.98
N VAL A 249 35.15 47.00 39.38
CA VAL A 249 34.91 46.63 40.78
C VAL A 249 36.23 46.54 41.56
N GLU A 250 37.29 45.97 40.97
CA GLU A 250 38.63 45.96 41.60
C GLU A 250 39.13 47.38 41.86
N ALA A 251 39.03 48.28 40.88
CA ALA A 251 39.44 49.67 41.01
C ALA A 251 38.65 50.42 42.10
N VAL A 252 37.33 50.19 42.17
CA VAL A 252 36.48 50.74 43.24
C VAL A 252 36.89 50.20 44.60
N ASN A 253 37.21 48.91 44.72
CA ASN A 253 37.61 48.30 45.98
C ASN A 253 38.94 48.89 46.50
N GLU A 254 39.92 49.12 45.62
CA GLU A 254 41.16 49.81 45.97
C GLU A 254 40.91 51.25 46.47
N ALA A 255 40.03 52.00 45.78
CA ALA A 255 39.68 53.36 46.18
C ALA A 255 38.99 53.40 47.56
N VAL A 256 38.10 52.44 47.85
CA VAL A 256 37.45 52.30 49.16
C VAL A 256 38.45 51.97 50.25
N MET A 257 39.42 51.08 50.00
CA MET A 257 40.49 50.79 50.96
C MET A 257 41.36 52.03 51.26
N MET A 258 41.75 52.79 50.22
CA MET A 258 42.51 54.03 50.40
C MET A 258 41.72 55.04 51.25
N ASN A 259 40.42 55.21 50.98
CA ASN A 259 39.57 56.12 51.75
C ASN A 259 39.40 55.64 53.21
N THR A 260 39.29 54.33 53.43
CA THR A 260 39.22 53.75 54.78
C THR A 260 40.50 54.00 55.58
N GLN A 261 41.68 53.86 54.95
CA GLN A 261 42.96 54.21 55.59
C GLN A 261 43.02 55.70 55.93
N PHE A 262 42.71 56.56 54.96
CA PHE A 262 42.74 58.01 55.15
C PHE A 262 41.80 58.46 56.27
N THR A 263 40.55 57.97 56.28
CA THR A 263 39.57 58.30 57.33
C THR A 263 39.97 57.77 58.70
N THR A 264 40.60 56.60 58.77
CA THR A 264 41.15 56.05 60.01
C THR A 264 42.28 56.92 60.55
N GLU A 265 43.21 57.33 59.69
CA GLU A 265 44.33 58.20 60.04
C GLU A 265 43.83 59.57 60.54
N VAL A 266 42.91 60.20 59.81
CA VAL A 266 42.26 61.46 60.23
C VAL A 266 41.57 61.31 61.60
N HIS A 267 40.88 60.20 61.86
CA HIS A 267 40.22 59.96 63.13
C HIS A 267 41.20 59.82 64.30
N PHE A 268 42.36 59.16 64.11
CA PHE A 268 43.39 59.08 65.15
C PHE A 268 44.04 60.43 65.43
N SER A 269 44.40 61.18 64.39
CA SER A 269 44.96 62.54 64.50
C SER A 269 44.00 63.48 65.25
N LEU A 270 42.70 63.39 64.96
CA LEU A 270 41.68 64.19 65.64
C LEU A 270 41.53 63.80 67.13
N LYS A 271 41.65 62.51 67.47
CA LYS A 271 41.63 62.08 68.89
C LYS A 271 42.82 62.62 69.67
N GLU A 272 44.00 62.65 69.07
CA GLU A 272 45.21 63.22 69.66
C GLU A 272 45.05 64.73 69.88
N GLU A 273 44.59 65.47 68.86
CA GLU A 273 44.33 66.91 68.96
C GLU A 273 43.27 67.26 70.01
N VAL A 274 42.20 66.45 70.14
CA VAL A 274 41.16 66.64 71.16
C VAL A 274 41.71 66.40 72.57
N ALA A 275 42.66 65.47 72.74
CA ALA A 275 43.32 65.25 74.03
C ALA A 275 44.21 66.44 74.43
N ASP A 276 44.98 66.98 73.49
CA ASP A 276 45.80 68.18 73.68
C ASP A 276 44.94 69.43 73.98
N ARG A 277 43.85 69.63 73.23
CA ARG A 277 42.90 70.72 73.45
C ARG A 277 42.22 70.65 74.82
N LYS A 278 41.93 69.45 75.36
CA LYS A 278 41.42 69.31 76.74
C LYS A 278 42.44 69.78 77.79
N ALA A 279 43.74 69.60 77.53
CA ALA A 279 44.80 70.10 78.42
C ALA A 279 45.03 71.62 78.31
N GLU A 280 44.72 72.23 77.16
CA GLU A 280 44.69 73.69 76.99
C GLU A 280 43.45 74.35 77.60
N ILE A 281 42.27 73.70 77.53
CA ILE A 281 41.01 74.22 78.12
C ILE A 281 41.13 74.40 79.64
N PHE A 282 41.90 73.55 80.34
CA PHE A 282 42.22 73.72 81.76
C PHE A 282 43.02 75.00 82.08
N ARG A 283 43.69 75.60 81.07
CA ARG A 283 44.42 76.88 81.20
C ARG A 283 43.59 78.09 80.78
N ILE A 284 42.55 77.90 79.96
CA ILE A 284 41.73 78.98 79.38
C ILE A 284 40.57 79.41 80.30
N GLU A 285 40.20 78.60 81.30
CA GLU A 285 39.17 78.93 82.31
C GLU A 285 39.47 80.19 83.15
N GLN A 286 40.64 80.83 82.96
CA GLN A 286 41.04 82.07 83.62
C GLN A 286 40.76 83.39 82.86
N VAL A 287 40.37 83.41 81.57
CA VAL A 287 40.25 84.70 80.82
C VAL A 287 39.09 84.73 79.82
N GLN A 288 37.91 85.20 80.25
CA GLN A 288 36.69 85.38 79.44
C GLN A 288 36.71 86.66 78.57
N VAL A 289 37.01 86.59 77.26
CA VAL A 289 36.66 87.66 76.26
C VAL A 289 36.31 87.12 74.82
N THR A 290 36.38 85.82 74.49
CA THR A 290 36.44 85.30 73.09
C THR A 290 35.19 84.66 72.41
N ASP A 291 33.98 84.69 73.00
CA ASP A 291 32.83 83.89 72.50
C ASP A 291 32.20 84.31 71.15
N ARG A 292 32.36 85.57 70.73
CA ARG A 292 31.62 86.12 69.57
C ARG A 292 32.23 85.74 68.21
N GLU A 293 33.54 85.47 68.17
CA GLU A 293 34.25 85.06 66.95
C GLU A 293 34.13 83.55 66.68
N ALA A 294 34.00 82.73 67.73
CA ALA A 294 33.78 81.29 67.61
C ALA A 294 32.39 80.95 67.05
N ALA A 295 31.36 81.71 67.42
CA ALA A 295 30.00 81.55 66.89
C ALA A 295 29.93 81.83 65.37
N ALA A 296 30.65 82.84 64.88
CA ALA A 296 30.69 83.18 63.46
C ALA A 296 31.34 82.07 62.61
N ARG A 297 32.47 81.50 63.08
CA ARG A 297 33.17 80.40 62.38
C ARG A 297 32.36 79.09 62.37
N TRP A 298 31.63 78.79 63.45
CA TRP A 298 30.72 77.65 63.50
C TRP A 298 29.56 77.82 62.50
N GLN A 299 29.02 79.02 62.41
CA GLN A 299 27.92 79.34 61.49
C GLN A 299 28.37 79.24 60.01
N GLU A 300 29.61 79.62 59.69
CA GLU A 300 30.21 79.40 58.37
C GLU A 300 30.38 77.90 58.06
N GLN A 301 30.88 77.09 59.00
CA GLN A 301 31.06 75.66 58.79
C GLN A 301 29.73 74.89 58.62
N ILE A 302 28.69 75.26 59.38
CA ILE A 302 27.36 74.67 59.24
C ILE A 302 26.75 75.07 57.89
N THR A 303 26.89 76.33 57.48
CA THR A 303 26.42 76.80 56.17
C THR A 303 27.09 76.02 55.04
N ALA A 304 28.41 75.83 55.09
CA ALA A 304 29.14 75.03 54.10
C ALA A 304 28.71 73.55 54.05
N LYS A 305 28.42 72.91 55.19
CA LYS A 305 27.88 71.53 55.22
C LYS A 305 26.47 71.44 54.68
N VAL A 306 25.63 72.45 54.93
CA VAL A 306 24.28 72.53 54.37
C VAL A 306 24.34 72.70 52.86
N ASP A 307 25.24 73.55 52.35
CA ASP A 307 25.45 73.75 50.91
C ASP A 307 25.98 72.49 50.21
N TYR A 308 26.91 71.77 50.85
CA TYR A 308 27.41 70.49 50.37
C TYR A 308 26.30 69.43 50.32
N ASN A 309 25.54 69.27 51.41
CA ASN A 309 24.43 68.32 51.47
C ASN A 309 23.33 68.67 50.46
N ALA A 310 23.05 69.97 50.24
CA ALA A 310 22.11 70.41 49.22
C ALA A 310 22.58 70.01 47.81
N SER A 311 23.87 70.08 47.53
CA SER A 311 24.47 69.66 46.25
C SER A 311 24.38 68.13 46.05
N GLU A 312 24.68 67.34 47.08
CA GLU A 312 24.54 65.87 47.02
C GLU A 312 23.08 65.42 46.84
N ILE A 313 22.13 66.11 47.49
CA ILE A 313 20.69 65.86 47.29
C ILE A 313 20.27 66.17 45.84
N LEU A 314 20.82 67.22 45.23
CA LEU A 314 20.58 67.53 43.81
C LEU A 314 21.17 66.44 42.89
N ASN A 315 22.39 65.96 43.17
CA ASN A 315 23.00 64.84 42.43
C ASN A 315 22.15 63.56 42.50
N ILE A 316 21.61 63.23 43.67
CA ILE A 316 20.71 62.07 43.85
C ILE A 316 19.40 62.27 43.07
N LYS A 317 18.82 63.48 43.11
CA LYS A 317 17.60 63.81 42.37
C LYS A 317 17.79 63.66 40.86
N ASP A 318 18.94 64.08 40.34
CA ASP A 318 19.29 63.96 38.92
C ASP A 318 19.52 62.50 38.52
N ALA A 319 20.19 61.71 39.37
CA ALA A 319 20.35 60.28 39.18
C ALA A 319 19.00 59.55 39.17
N GLN A 320 18.10 59.90 40.10
CA GLN A 320 16.75 59.34 40.17
C GLN A 320 15.94 59.68 38.91
N SER A 321 15.98 60.94 38.44
CA SER A 321 15.30 61.34 37.20
C SER A 321 15.84 60.60 35.98
N SER A 322 17.15 60.36 35.93
CA SER A 322 17.79 59.60 34.86
C SER A 322 17.35 58.12 34.89
N TYR A 323 17.24 57.53 36.08
CA TYR A 323 16.73 56.17 36.27
C TYR A 323 15.25 56.04 35.86
N GLU A 324 14.40 57.00 36.24
CA GLU A 324 12.98 57.05 35.83
C GLU A 324 12.84 57.12 34.31
N LYS A 325 13.67 57.92 33.63
CA LYS A 325 13.71 57.98 32.15
C LYS A 325 14.13 56.65 31.53
N ALA A 326 15.20 56.03 32.02
CA ALA A 326 15.67 54.74 31.51
C ALA A 326 14.62 53.63 31.71
N THR A 327 13.96 53.61 32.87
CA THR A 327 12.88 52.67 33.18
C THR A 327 11.67 52.88 32.26
N ALA A 328 11.28 54.14 32.01
CA ALA A 328 10.19 54.44 31.07
C ALA A 328 10.52 54.02 29.63
N GLN A 329 11.78 54.15 29.20
CA GLN A 329 12.24 53.65 27.91
C GLN A 329 12.16 52.12 27.83
N GLN A 330 12.63 51.40 28.85
CA GLN A 330 12.52 49.95 28.92
C GLN A 330 11.06 49.48 28.90
N ILE A 331 10.17 50.11 29.68
CA ILE A 331 8.73 49.81 29.67
C ILE A 331 8.13 50.03 28.28
N SER A 332 8.53 51.10 27.59
CA SER A 332 8.04 51.38 26.23
C SER A 332 8.52 50.35 25.22
N GLN A 333 9.77 49.89 25.33
CA GLN A 333 10.31 48.82 24.49
C GLN A 333 9.57 47.50 24.73
N VAL A 334 9.43 47.10 26.00
CA VAL A 334 8.69 45.88 26.38
C VAL A 334 7.25 45.94 25.89
N LYS A 335 6.59 47.10 25.96
CA LYS A 335 5.24 47.28 25.42
C LYS A 335 5.20 47.09 23.91
N ALA A 336 6.15 47.64 23.17
CA ALA A 336 6.25 47.46 21.72
C ALA A 336 6.48 45.99 21.34
N ASP A 337 7.35 45.29 22.08
CA ASP A 337 7.61 43.86 21.87
C ASP A 337 6.36 43.02 22.16
N VAL A 338 5.62 43.32 23.24
CA VAL A 338 4.35 42.66 23.58
C VAL A 338 3.29 42.92 22.52
N ASP A 339 3.17 44.13 22.00
CA ASP A 339 2.25 44.46 20.91
C ASP A 339 2.63 43.70 19.62
N GLY A 340 3.93 43.57 19.33
CA GLY A 340 4.45 42.74 18.24
C GLY A 340 4.12 41.25 18.41
N VAL A 341 4.32 40.69 19.60
CA VAL A 341 3.94 39.31 19.93
C VAL A 341 2.44 39.11 19.77
N LYS A 342 1.60 40.04 20.23
CA LYS A 342 0.14 39.98 20.07
C LYS A 342 -0.26 39.93 18.60
N SER A 343 0.35 40.75 17.75
CA SER A 343 0.11 40.72 16.30
C SER A 343 0.46 39.36 15.70
N ARG A 344 1.63 38.81 16.07
CA ARG A 344 2.07 37.48 15.58
C ARG A 344 1.11 36.37 16.02
N VAL A 345 0.62 36.43 17.26
CA VAL A 345 -0.40 35.50 17.77
C VAL A 345 -1.67 35.57 16.94
N THR A 346 -2.19 36.76 16.65
CA THR A 346 -3.37 36.91 15.78
C THR A 346 -3.14 36.34 14.36
N THR A 347 -1.95 36.52 13.78
CA THR A 347 -1.59 35.90 12.50
C THR A 347 -1.59 34.37 12.59
N VAL A 348 -1.03 33.80 13.66
CA VAL A 348 -1.01 32.34 13.88
C VAL A 348 -2.42 31.79 14.07
N GLU A 349 -3.29 32.48 14.81
CA GLU A 349 -4.68 32.11 14.99
C GLU A 349 -5.43 32.08 13.65
N THR A 350 -5.21 33.08 12.80
CA THR A 350 -5.82 33.16 11.46
C THR A 350 -5.33 32.03 10.57
N ALA A 351 -4.01 31.81 10.49
CA ALA A 351 -3.44 30.72 9.70
C ALA A 351 -3.92 29.33 10.17
N THR A 352 -4.09 29.15 11.49
CA THR A 352 -4.63 27.91 12.06
C THR A 352 -6.10 27.69 11.67
N ALA A 353 -6.91 28.76 11.62
CA ALA A 353 -8.29 28.68 11.18
C ALA A 353 -8.39 28.34 9.67
N ASP A 354 -7.57 28.99 8.84
CA ASP A 354 -7.51 28.72 7.40
C ASP A 354 -7.05 27.29 7.10
N LEU A 355 -6.06 26.79 7.85
CA LEU A 355 -5.59 25.41 7.73
C LEU A 355 -6.70 24.40 8.06
N LYS A 356 -7.44 24.63 9.15
CA LYS A 356 -8.61 23.81 9.50
C LYS A 356 -9.67 23.82 8.40
N GLN A 357 -9.93 24.97 7.79
CA GLN A 357 -10.89 25.08 6.70
C GLN A 357 -10.41 24.33 5.44
N SER A 358 -9.12 24.42 5.11
CA SER A 358 -8.53 23.71 3.98
C SER A 358 -8.55 22.19 4.19
N GLN A 359 -8.24 21.72 5.41
CA GLN A 359 -8.34 20.30 5.77
C GLN A 359 -9.77 19.78 5.61
N ALA A 360 -10.77 20.52 6.12
CA ALA A 360 -12.18 20.13 5.96
C ALA A 360 -12.61 20.06 4.48
N LYS A 361 -12.17 21.01 3.64
CA LYS A 361 -12.44 20.98 2.19
C LYS A 361 -11.78 19.77 1.51
N PHE A 362 -10.53 19.46 1.89
CA PHE A 362 -9.81 18.30 1.38
C PHE A 362 -10.51 16.99 1.75
N GLU A 363 -10.94 16.84 3.00
CA GLU A 363 -11.71 15.67 3.46
C GLU A 363 -13.04 15.52 2.72
N GLN A 364 -13.76 16.63 2.52
CA GLN A 364 -15.02 16.64 1.78
C GLN A 364 -14.83 16.24 0.31
N SER A 365 -13.82 16.82 -0.37
CA SER A 365 -13.48 16.49 -1.76
C SER A 365 -13.07 15.03 -1.89
N THR A 366 -12.20 14.55 -1.01
CA THR A 366 -11.74 13.14 -0.99
C THR A 366 -12.93 12.19 -0.80
N THR A 367 -13.84 12.52 0.12
CA THR A 367 -15.04 11.71 0.36
C THR A 367 -15.98 11.67 -0.85
N ALA A 368 -16.14 12.80 -1.55
CA ALA A 368 -16.94 12.89 -2.76
C ALA A 368 -16.35 12.04 -3.89
N GLU A 369 -15.04 12.17 -4.17
CA GLU A 369 -14.33 11.39 -5.20
C GLU A 369 -14.42 9.88 -4.93
N PHE A 370 -14.23 9.44 -3.67
CA PHE A 370 -14.43 8.04 -3.30
C PHE A 370 -15.90 7.59 -3.37
N GLY A 371 -16.84 8.52 -3.21
CA GLY A 371 -18.27 8.28 -3.45
C GLY A 371 -18.56 8.03 -4.92
N GLU A 372 -18.07 8.91 -5.80
CA GLU A 372 -18.23 8.78 -7.26
C GLU A 372 -17.55 7.52 -7.80
N MET A 373 -16.32 7.23 -7.35
CA MET A 373 -15.60 6.02 -7.77
C MET A 373 -16.33 4.74 -7.35
N ARG A 374 -16.94 4.71 -6.16
CA ARG A 374 -17.83 3.60 -5.77
C ARG A 374 -19.04 3.49 -6.69
N GLY A 375 -19.65 4.62 -7.07
CA GLY A 375 -20.73 4.65 -8.05
C GLY A 375 -20.33 4.09 -9.42
N TYR A 376 -19.16 4.47 -9.93
CA TYR A 376 -18.62 3.91 -11.18
C TYR A 376 -18.37 2.42 -11.08
N ILE A 377 -17.78 1.93 -9.99
CA ILE A 377 -17.56 0.50 -9.77
C ILE A 377 -18.89 -0.26 -9.80
N THR A 378 -19.91 0.21 -9.07
CA THR A 378 -21.24 -0.42 -9.08
C THR A 378 -21.89 -0.41 -10.47
N HIS A 379 -21.74 0.67 -11.24
CA HIS A 379 -22.22 0.72 -12.62
C HIS A 379 -21.49 -0.28 -13.52
N PHE A 380 -20.17 -0.42 -13.37
CA PHE A 380 -19.36 -1.41 -14.08
C PHE A 380 -19.79 -2.84 -13.74
N GLU A 381 -19.98 -3.15 -12.45
CA GLU A 381 -20.47 -4.47 -11.99
C GLU A 381 -21.84 -4.80 -12.59
N THR A 382 -22.76 -3.83 -12.60
CA THR A 382 -24.09 -4.00 -13.21
C THR A 382 -24.00 -4.21 -14.72
N SER A 383 -23.15 -3.43 -15.40
CA SER A 383 -22.96 -3.56 -16.85
C SER A 383 -22.34 -4.91 -17.21
N LEU A 384 -21.37 -5.38 -16.43
CA LEU A 384 -20.76 -6.70 -16.60
C LEU A 384 -21.80 -7.81 -16.43
N SER A 385 -22.65 -7.75 -15.40
CA SER A 385 -23.73 -8.72 -15.20
C SER A 385 -24.75 -8.72 -16.35
N ASN A 386 -25.11 -7.54 -16.88
CA ASN A 386 -25.98 -7.44 -18.07
C ASN A 386 -25.33 -8.07 -19.31
N VAL A 387 -24.02 -7.89 -19.50
CA VAL A 387 -23.28 -8.55 -20.59
C VAL A 387 -23.27 -10.07 -20.40
N GLU A 388 -23.03 -10.56 -19.18
CA GLU A 388 -23.07 -12.00 -18.87
C GLU A 388 -24.45 -12.61 -19.15
N LEU A 389 -25.52 -11.91 -18.82
CA LEU A 389 -26.90 -12.31 -19.15
C LEU A 389 -27.15 -12.31 -20.65
N ALA A 390 -26.77 -11.25 -21.36
CA ALA A 390 -26.96 -11.14 -22.81
C ALA A 390 -26.17 -12.21 -23.58
N VAL A 391 -24.94 -12.50 -23.15
CA VAL A 391 -24.12 -13.59 -23.72
C VAL A 391 -24.78 -14.94 -23.44
N SER A 392 -25.29 -15.16 -22.21
CA SER A 392 -26.02 -16.39 -21.89
C SER A 392 -27.28 -16.56 -22.74
N GLU A 393 -28.03 -15.49 -22.99
CA GLU A 393 -29.20 -15.51 -23.86
C GLU A 393 -28.84 -15.76 -25.32
N ALA A 394 -27.79 -15.12 -25.83
CA ALA A 394 -27.28 -15.37 -27.19
C ALA A 394 -26.84 -16.83 -27.38
N ILE A 395 -26.18 -17.41 -26.37
CA ILE A 395 -25.82 -18.84 -26.37
C ILE A 395 -27.08 -19.71 -26.41
N MET A 396 -28.11 -19.41 -25.62
CA MET A 396 -29.37 -20.16 -25.63
C MET A 396 -30.11 -20.06 -26.98
N GLN A 397 -30.20 -18.87 -27.57
CA GLN A 397 -30.83 -18.66 -28.88
C GLN A 397 -30.07 -19.37 -29.99
N THR A 398 -28.73 -19.27 -30.01
CA THR A 398 -27.89 -19.98 -30.98
C THR A 398 -28.07 -21.48 -30.84
N THR A 399 -28.12 -21.99 -29.61
CA THR A 399 -28.40 -23.41 -29.34
C THR A 399 -29.76 -23.82 -29.89
N ALA A 400 -30.80 -23.00 -29.69
CA ALA A 400 -32.14 -23.27 -30.21
C ALA A 400 -32.20 -23.25 -31.76
N GLN A 401 -31.57 -22.26 -32.40
CA GLN A 401 -31.47 -22.18 -33.86
C GLN A 401 -30.73 -23.40 -34.44
N VAL A 402 -29.61 -23.79 -33.84
CA VAL A 402 -28.87 -24.99 -34.26
C VAL A 402 -29.75 -26.25 -34.15
N ASN A 403 -30.54 -26.38 -33.08
CA ASN A 403 -31.50 -27.48 -32.94
C ASN A 403 -32.62 -27.45 -33.99
N GLN A 404 -33.11 -26.26 -34.33
CA GLN A 404 -34.11 -26.08 -35.38
C GLN A 404 -33.55 -26.43 -36.76
N HIS A 405 -32.40 -25.87 -37.15
CA HIS A 405 -31.74 -26.18 -38.42
C HIS A 405 -31.43 -27.68 -38.54
N SER A 406 -31.00 -28.32 -37.44
CA SER A 406 -30.81 -29.77 -37.39
C SER A 406 -32.13 -30.52 -37.69
N SER A 407 -33.25 -30.05 -37.15
CA SER A 407 -34.58 -30.63 -37.38
C SER A 407 -35.07 -30.41 -38.82
N GLU A 408 -34.91 -29.21 -39.37
CA GLU A 408 -35.26 -28.89 -40.77
C GLU A 408 -34.40 -29.70 -41.75
N LEU A 409 -33.10 -29.84 -41.47
CA LEU A 409 -32.20 -30.67 -42.26
C LEU A 409 -32.64 -32.14 -42.25
N LEU A 410 -33.07 -32.67 -41.09
CA LEU A 410 -33.65 -34.01 -40.99
C LEU A 410 -34.92 -34.15 -41.83
N GLN A 411 -35.82 -33.15 -41.81
CA GLN A 411 -37.03 -33.14 -42.64
C GLN A 411 -36.70 -33.09 -44.13
N SER A 412 -35.78 -32.20 -44.55
CA SER A 412 -35.33 -32.07 -45.93
C SER A 412 -34.70 -33.37 -46.44
N LYS A 413 -33.83 -34.00 -45.64
CA LYS A 413 -33.27 -35.34 -45.94
C LYS A 413 -34.37 -36.39 -46.12
N ALA A 414 -35.41 -36.37 -45.29
CA ALA A 414 -36.54 -37.28 -45.43
C ALA A 414 -37.38 -37.03 -46.69
N GLU A 415 -37.59 -35.76 -47.07
CA GLU A 415 -38.25 -35.37 -48.33
C GLU A 415 -37.43 -35.78 -49.56
N VAL A 416 -36.13 -35.52 -49.58
CA VAL A 416 -35.22 -35.98 -50.64
C VAL A 416 -35.30 -37.50 -50.78
N LYS A 417 -35.30 -38.23 -49.67
CA LYS A 417 -35.48 -39.69 -49.68
C LYS A 417 -36.82 -40.12 -50.26
N ARG A 418 -37.92 -39.43 -49.90
CA ARG A 418 -39.24 -39.68 -50.48
C ARG A 418 -39.25 -39.43 -51.99
N ILE A 419 -38.69 -38.32 -52.45
CA ILE A 419 -38.61 -37.97 -53.88
C ILE A 419 -37.77 -39.02 -54.61
N ALA A 420 -36.60 -39.38 -54.09
CA ALA A 420 -35.75 -40.41 -54.70
C ALA A 420 -36.47 -41.76 -54.83
N ASN A 421 -37.21 -42.18 -53.81
CA ASN A 421 -38.04 -43.39 -53.87
C ASN A 421 -39.18 -43.26 -54.89
N ALA A 422 -39.85 -42.09 -54.97
CA ALA A 422 -40.90 -41.84 -55.94
C ALA A 422 -40.36 -41.87 -57.38
N THR A 423 -39.21 -41.25 -57.64
CA THR A 423 -38.52 -41.29 -58.94
C THR A 423 -38.15 -42.71 -59.33
N ALA A 424 -37.54 -43.48 -58.42
CA ALA A 424 -37.18 -44.88 -58.68
C ALA A 424 -38.43 -45.75 -58.98
N THR A 425 -39.54 -45.49 -58.30
CA THR A 425 -40.82 -46.17 -58.57
C THR A 425 -41.35 -45.79 -59.96
N ASN A 426 -41.22 -44.52 -60.36
CA ASN A 426 -41.66 -44.02 -61.66
C ASN A 426 -40.79 -44.53 -62.82
N GLU A 427 -39.46 -44.63 -62.61
CA GLU A 427 -38.52 -45.26 -63.54
C GLU A 427 -38.84 -46.75 -63.73
N LYS A 428 -39.17 -47.46 -62.65
CA LYS A 428 -39.61 -48.85 -62.73
C LYS A 428 -40.92 -49.00 -63.50
N ALA A 429 -41.91 -48.13 -63.23
CA ALA A 429 -43.19 -48.14 -63.93
C ALA A 429 -43.08 -47.79 -65.43
N THR A 430 -42.11 -46.95 -65.81
CA THR A 430 -41.83 -46.63 -67.23
C THR A 430 -40.99 -47.68 -67.94
N ALA A 431 -40.22 -48.50 -67.21
CA ALA A 431 -39.49 -49.64 -67.77
C ALA A 431 -40.38 -50.89 -67.99
N GLU A 432 -41.52 -50.97 -67.30
CA GLU A 432 -42.51 -52.04 -67.42
C GLU A 432 -43.64 -51.74 -68.43
N ALA A 433 -43.68 -50.51 -68.98
CA ALA A 433 -44.62 -50.04 -70.02
C ALA A 433 -43.94 -49.97 -71.39
#